data_AF-A0A2I1RJ90-F1
#
_entry.id   AF-A0A2I1RJ90-F1
#
_cell.length_a   1.000
_cell.length_b   1.000
_cell.length_c   1.000
_cell.angle_alpha   90.00
_cell.angle_beta   90.00
_cell.angle_gamma   90.00
#
_symmetry.space_group_name_H-M   'P 1'
#
loop_
_entity.id
_entity.type
_entity.pdbx_description
1 polymer ?
#
loop_
_entity_poly.entity_id
_entity_poly.type
_entity_poly.pdbx_seq_one_letter_code
_entity_poly.pdbx_strand_id
1 'polypeptide(L)' 'MADIALVFGWQPDIMYNMTIDELAEWREQARIRNNPDE' A
#
# COMPACT_ATOMS: atom_id res chain seq x y z
N MET A 1 3.00 1.49 -5.45
CA MET A 1 4.01 1.92 -4.46
C MET A 1 3.71 3.30 -3.90
N ALA A 2 3.54 4.34 -4.74
CA ALA A 2 3.20 5.70 -4.25
C ALA A 2 1.90 5.75 -3.42
N ASP A 3 0.86 5.03 -3.84
CA ASP A 3 -0.43 4.98 -3.11
C ASP A 3 -0.27 4.40 -1.69
N ILE A 4 0.53 3.34 -1.56
CA ILE A 4 0.77 2.65 -0.27
C ILE A 4 1.61 3.54 0.65
N ALA A 5 2.64 4.20 0.11
CA ALA A 5 3.48 5.14 0.87
C ALA A 5 2.67 6.33 1.41
N LEU A 6 1.72 6.84 0.63
CA LEU A 6 0.86 7.96 1.03
C LEU A 6 -0.16 7.54 2.11
N VAL A 7 -0.77 6.35 1.97
CA VAL A 7 -1.82 5.88 2.89
C VAL A 7 -1.25 5.36 4.22
N PHE A 8 -0.09 4.69 4.17
CA PHE A 8 0.49 4.03 5.35
C PHE A 8 1.75 4.72 5.90
N GLY A 9 2.29 5.72 5.20
CA GLY A 9 3.51 6.42 5.63
C GLY A 9 4.76 5.55 5.63
N TRP A 10 4.76 4.44 4.87
CA TRP A 10 5.85 3.47 4.90
C TRP A 10 7.11 3.99 4.20
N GLN A 11 8.25 3.68 4.82
CA GLN A 11 9.57 3.92 4.24
C GLN A 11 9.77 3.03 3.00
N PRO A 12 10.51 3.49 1.98
CA PRO A 12 10.81 2.71 0.76
C PRO A 12 11.39 1.32 1.06
N ASP A 13 12.22 1.23 2.09
CA ASP A 13 12.90 -0.01 2.51
C ASP A 13 11.91 -1.13 2.91
N ILE A 14 10.78 -0.75 3.53
CA ILE A 14 9.73 -1.69 3.91
C ILE A 14 8.99 -2.24 2.67
N MET A 15 8.77 -1.40 1.64
CA MET A 15 8.19 -1.84 0.38
C MET A 15 9.16 -2.67 -0.46
N TYR A 16 10.47 -2.39 -0.39
CA TYR A 16 11.51 -3.15 -1.09
C TYR A 16 11.74 -4.54 -0.51
N ASN A 17 11.50 -4.71 0.79
CA ASN A 17 11.60 -6.00 1.45
C ASN A 17 10.35 -6.90 1.25
N MET A 18 9.29 -6.38 0.62
CA MET A 18 8.08 -7.14 0.28
C MET A 18 8.16 -7.70 -1.13
N THR A 19 7.50 -8.84 -1.32
CA THR A 19 7.26 -9.42 -2.63
C THR A 19 6.21 -8.62 -3.42
N ILE A 20 6.17 -8.83 -4.74
CA ILE A 20 5.20 -8.15 -5.62
C ILE A 20 3.76 -8.52 -5.26
N ASP A 21 3.50 -9.77 -4.86
CA ASP A 21 2.18 -10.22 -4.39
C ASP A 21 1.74 -9.50 -3.12
N GLU A 22 2.60 -9.40 -2.11
CA GLU A 22 2.31 -8.66 -0.87
C GLU A 22 2.04 -7.17 -1.16
N LEU A 23 2.84 -6.57 -2.04
CA LEU A 23 2.61 -5.20 -2.48
C LEU A 23 1.26 -5.02 -3.17
N ALA A 24 0.78 -6.02 -3.91
CA ALA A 24 -0.53 -5.96 -4.56
C ALA A 24 -1.68 -6.01 -3.54
N GLU A 25 -1.59 -6.87 -2.52
CA GLU A 25 -2.56 -6.92 -1.41
C GLU A 25 -2.62 -5.60 -0.65
N TRP A 26 -1.45 -5.05 -0.29
CA TRP A 26 -1.39 -3.76 0.41
C TRP A 26 -1.86 -2.59 -0.45
N ARG A 27 -1.72 -2.69 -1.77
CA ARG A 27 -2.28 -1.71 -2.68
C ARG A 27 -3.80 -1.72 -2.67
N GLU A 28 -4.42 -2.89 -2.58
CA GLU A 28 -5.88 -3.01 -2.48
C GLU A 28 -6.39 -2.49 -1.12
N GLN A 29 -5.68 -2.82 -0.03
CA GLN A 29 -5.98 -2.25 1.29
C GLN A 29 -5.84 -0.72 1.31
N ALA A 30 -4.80 -0.17 0.67
CA ALA A 30 -4.62 1.26 0.52
C ALA A 30 -5.81 1.90 -0.22
N ARG A 31 -6.31 1.22 -1.26
CA ARG A 31 -7.43 1.68 -2.07
C ARG A 31 -8.75 1.71 -1.29
N ILE A 32 -9.06 0.64 -0.57
CA ILE A 32 -10.25 0.53 0.29
C ILE A 32 -10.22 1.63 1.37
N ARG A 33 -9.05 1.86 1.96
CA ARG A 33 -8.90 2.87 3.02
C ARG A 33 -8.98 4.31 2.50
N ASN A 34 -8.59 4.53 1.24
CA ASN A 34 -8.66 5.84 0.60
C ASN A 34 -10.06 6.15 0.03
N ASN A 35 -10.87 5.13 -0.24
CA ASN A 35 -12.29 5.25 -0.58
C ASN A 35 -13.15 4.50 0.45
N PRO A 36 -13.30 5.04 1.68
CA PRO A 36 -14.12 4.40 2.71
C PRO A 36 -15.64 4.46 2.46
N ASP A 37 -16.09 5.10 1.38
CA ASP A 37 -17.51 5.37 1.10
C ASP A 37 -17.94 4.83 -0.28
N GLU A 38 -18.37 3.56 -0.33
CA GLU A 38 -19.48 3.09 -1.17
C GLU A 38 -20.31 2.05 -0.40
#